data_AF-A0A1I0DWB0-F1
#
_entry.id   AF-A0A1I0DWB0-F1
#
_cell.length_a   1.000
_cell.length_b   1.000
_cell.length_c   1.000
_cell.angle_alpha   90.00
_cell.angle_beta   90.00
_cell.angle_gamma   90.00
#
_symmetry.space_group_name_H-M   'P 1'
#
loop_
_entity.id
_entity.type
_entity.pdbx_description
1 polymer ?
#
loop_
_entity_poly.entity_id
_entity_poly.type
_entity_poly.pdbx_seq_one_letter_code
_entity_poly.pdbx_strand_id
1 'polypeptide(L)'
;MLKHRYGLMQNSINVKIFTSFCLLFCSVASFFGVANTQLELQLPASDRGYVLPVPQNTIYKADKLSLKHLGKKIEADVQVLMLYPLSKQSTKQAIRLLYIKPLPRLSNNTLVTLVTSQNGKESIIALGANKKGALLIYPSFDWLRQAILLHPPGVDVNAQWYIQPQIRYARFIADKPLMLKHKYPPEKAAQWLYDRPQSFFQLYLFTQDNQWLEQGFSEANFYASKVDDKGRFVLKTKPDVKYANSKGMVTAYMLSGDALYLDVVKRLYNLTKTWDEVYTLGRGFWTERHQAAALNSALSLWEVYLKADTHKRVQEIITATESMTFNPPNDWPFKSCPLHTVKSHEGKGDNTPVCSPWMMALLGDAIWRYQLLLQDNAHQQLLVAFATFVAKSGTYPGAKRHAHITMIPKYFVSFGPRQFEEDNMWTDPQHTCDVAGLVAKGYYMLALQGKKNEAIAQAFGKLTQYCANTANKLKRKHAKNKVWRVRPPRKFGWMYSTTSDLPWIAKRYLDVTDIAE
;
A
#
# COMPACT_ATOMS: atom_id res chain seq x y z
N MET A 1 43.23 29.35 -62.19
CA MET A 1 44.22 29.62 -61.12
C MET A 1 43.88 28.68 -59.96
N LEU A 2 44.42 27.45 -59.95
CA LEU A 2 45.65 27.02 -59.27
C LEU A 2 45.58 27.22 -57.74
N LYS A 3 45.89 26.29 -56.84
CA LYS A 3 46.09 24.82 -56.80
C LYS A 3 46.37 24.52 -55.31
N HIS A 4 45.79 23.46 -54.76
CA HIS A 4 46.38 22.51 -53.79
C HIS A 4 46.99 22.88 -52.41
N ARG A 5 46.72 21.93 -51.49
CA ARG A 5 47.53 21.38 -50.37
C ARG A 5 47.56 22.13 -49.04
N TYR A 6 47.16 21.43 -47.98
CA TYR A 6 47.90 21.02 -46.75
C TYR A 6 46.86 20.30 -45.87
N GLY A 7 47.11 19.23 -45.12
CA GLY A 7 48.31 18.53 -44.69
C GLY A 7 47.92 17.79 -43.41
N LEU A 8 48.15 16.48 -43.38
CA LEU A 8 47.97 15.59 -42.23
C LEU A 8 48.74 16.09 -40.99
N MET A 9 48.13 15.99 -39.81
CA MET A 9 48.82 15.52 -38.59
C MET A 9 47.81 14.86 -37.65
N GLN A 10 47.86 13.52 -37.64
CA GLN A 10 47.35 12.69 -36.56
C GLN A 10 48.29 12.85 -35.36
N ASN A 11 47.75 13.12 -34.18
CA ASN A 11 48.38 12.75 -32.91
C ASN A 11 47.34 12.02 -32.07
N SER A 12 47.55 10.71 -31.97
CA SER A 12 46.79 9.76 -31.17
C SER A 12 47.21 9.84 -29.71
N ILE A 13 46.31 10.31 -28.84
CA ILE A 13 46.44 10.10 -27.40
C ILE A 13 45.65 8.83 -27.06
N ASN A 14 46.39 7.74 -26.85
CA ASN A 14 45.87 6.49 -26.31
C ASN A 14 45.54 6.67 -24.83
N VAL A 15 44.26 6.88 -24.50
CA VAL A 15 43.75 6.66 -23.13
C VAL A 15 43.09 5.29 -23.10
N LYS A 16 43.83 4.28 -22.61
CA LYS A 16 43.28 2.96 -22.28
C LYS A 16 42.43 3.10 -21.02
N ILE A 17 41.12 3.27 -21.19
CA ILE A 17 40.15 3.09 -20.11
C ILE A 17 39.90 1.59 -19.97
N PHE A 18 40.47 1.00 -18.92
CA PHE A 18 40.17 -0.35 -18.47
C PHE A 18 38.79 -0.36 -17.80
N THR A 19 37.74 -0.60 -18.57
CA THR A 19 36.40 -0.90 -18.02
C THR A 19 36.36 -2.36 -17.63
N SER A 20 36.64 -2.65 -16.36
CA SER A 20 36.33 -3.96 -15.76
C SER A 20 34.83 -4.14 -15.68
N PHE A 21 34.28 -4.93 -16.61
CA PHE A 21 32.94 -5.50 -16.51
C PHE A 21 32.94 -6.59 -15.43
N CYS A 22 32.56 -6.24 -14.20
CA CYS A 22 32.11 -7.22 -13.22
C CYS A 22 30.71 -7.72 -13.62
N LEU A 23 30.67 -8.69 -14.52
CA LEU A 23 29.49 -9.53 -14.74
C LEU A 23 29.30 -10.42 -13.50
N LEU A 24 28.47 -9.98 -12.57
CA LEU A 24 27.85 -10.84 -11.57
C LEU A 24 26.86 -11.78 -12.30
N PHE A 25 27.39 -12.87 -12.85
CA PHE A 25 26.58 -14.03 -13.21
C PHE A 25 26.06 -14.67 -11.92
N CYS A 26 24.84 -14.32 -11.51
CA CYS A 26 24.05 -15.23 -10.68
C CYS A 26 23.68 -16.42 -11.56
N SER A 27 24.49 -17.48 -11.49
CA SER A 27 24.14 -18.80 -11.97
C SER A 27 22.92 -19.29 -11.20
N VAL A 28 21.77 -19.36 -11.87
CA VAL A 28 20.62 -20.14 -11.40
C VAL A 28 20.95 -21.60 -11.67
N ALA A 29 21.83 -22.17 -10.85
CA ALA A 29 21.94 -23.60 -10.73
C ALA A 29 20.83 -24.07 -9.80
N SER A 30 19.84 -24.75 -10.36
CA SER A 30 18.80 -25.49 -9.63
C SER A 30 19.44 -26.67 -8.89
N PHE A 31 20.15 -26.39 -7.80
CA PHE A 31 20.54 -27.40 -6.84
C PHE A 31 19.31 -27.79 -6.03
N PHE A 32 18.88 -29.05 -6.14
CA PHE A 32 18.00 -29.73 -5.18
C PHE A 32 18.71 -29.99 -3.84
N GLY A 33 19.53 -29.04 -3.38
CA GLY A 33 20.07 -29.02 -2.03
C GLY A 33 19.01 -28.45 -1.09
N VAL A 34 18.84 -29.08 0.07
CA VAL A 34 18.00 -28.54 1.16
C VAL A 34 18.56 -27.17 1.54
N ALA A 35 17.98 -26.10 1.01
CA ALA A 35 18.48 -24.75 1.22
C ALA A 35 18.20 -24.35 2.67
N ASN A 36 19.23 -24.34 3.50
CA ASN A 36 19.18 -23.67 4.80
C ASN A 36 19.23 -22.17 4.55
N THR A 37 18.25 -21.42 5.03
CA THR A 37 18.31 -19.95 5.00
C THR A 37 19.02 -19.47 6.26
N GLN A 38 19.97 -18.56 6.10
CA GLN A 38 20.64 -17.87 7.20
C GLN A 38 20.32 -16.37 7.11
N LEU A 39 19.90 -15.80 8.23
CA LEU A 39 19.50 -14.40 8.33
C LEU A 39 20.26 -13.75 9.48
N GLU A 40 21.02 -12.70 9.19
CA GLU A 40 21.70 -11.92 10.21
C GLU A 40 20.74 -10.90 10.82
N LEU A 41 20.65 -10.90 12.15
CA LEU A 41 19.75 -10.05 12.93
C LEU A 41 20.57 -9.31 13.98
N GLN A 42 20.41 -7.99 14.00
CA GLN A 42 20.95 -7.15 15.06
C GLN A 42 19.94 -7.12 16.22
N LEU A 43 20.29 -7.70 17.36
CA LEU A 43 19.41 -7.76 18.54
C LEU A 43 19.86 -6.73 19.59
N PRO A 44 19.10 -5.63 19.79
CA PRO A 44 19.30 -4.76 20.96
C PRO A 44 18.95 -5.51 22.24
N ALA A 45 19.50 -5.12 23.40
CA ALA A 45 19.13 -5.77 24.67
C ALA A 45 17.63 -5.52 24.98
N SER A 46 16.88 -6.59 25.28
CA SER A 46 15.44 -6.51 25.54
C SER A 46 14.97 -7.57 26.53
N ASP A 47 14.24 -7.13 27.55
CA ASP A 47 13.46 -7.94 28.50
C ASP A 47 12.04 -8.25 27.97
N ARG A 48 11.63 -7.60 26.88
CA ARG A 48 10.29 -7.72 26.26
C ARG A 48 10.28 -8.61 25.01
N GLY A 49 11.43 -9.07 24.56
CA GLY A 49 11.59 -9.90 23.36
C GLY A 49 11.57 -9.07 22.08
N TYR A 50 11.37 -9.76 20.96
CA TYR A 50 11.54 -9.19 19.62
C TYR A 50 10.42 -9.66 18.68
N VAL A 51 9.98 -8.77 17.78
CA VAL A 51 9.09 -9.11 16.67
C VAL A 51 9.82 -8.97 15.34
N LEU A 52 9.69 -9.99 14.50
CA LEU A 52 10.29 -10.06 13.18
C LEU A 52 9.19 -10.30 12.14
N PRO A 53 8.74 -9.26 11.41
CA PRO A 53 7.98 -9.43 10.19
C PRO A 53 8.80 -10.22 9.17
N VAL A 54 8.20 -11.19 8.51
CA VAL A 54 8.88 -12.10 7.58
C VAL A 54 8.23 -11.96 6.20
N PRO A 55 8.99 -11.76 5.11
CA PRO A 55 8.48 -11.80 3.75
C PRO A 55 7.90 -13.15 3.38
N GLN A 56 6.97 -13.13 2.43
CA GLN A 56 6.37 -14.36 1.94
C GLN A 56 7.43 -15.26 1.29
N ASN A 57 7.27 -16.58 1.44
CA ASN A 57 8.15 -17.61 0.88
C ASN A 57 9.58 -17.64 1.43
N THR A 58 9.88 -16.97 2.55
CA THR A 58 11.22 -16.98 3.15
C THR A 58 11.39 -17.99 4.29
N ILE A 59 10.43 -18.03 5.22
CA ILE A 59 10.45 -18.97 6.36
C ILE A 59 9.09 -19.67 6.41
N TYR A 60 9.08 -20.98 6.53
CA TYR A 60 7.87 -21.80 6.53
C TYR A 60 7.56 -22.34 7.92
N LYS A 61 6.27 -22.58 8.19
CA LYS A 61 5.78 -23.13 9.46
C LYS A 61 6.41 -24.49 9.82
N ALA A 62 6.79 -25.26 8.80
CA ALA A 62 7.42 -26.57 8.96
C ALA A 62 8.95 -26.50 9.13
N ASP A 63 9.56 -25.31 8.99
CA ASP A 63 10.99 -25.16 9.15
C ASP A 63 11.39 -25.23 10.63
N LYS A 64 12.50 -25.90 10.92
CA LYS A 64 13.15 -25.81 12.22
C LYS A 64 13.92 -24.51 12.31
N LEU A 65 13.68 -23.76 13.38
CA LEU A 65 14.35 -22.48 13.63
C LEU A 65 15.42 -22.66 14.71
N SER A 66 16.60 -22.11 14.49
CA SER A 66 17.64 -22.01 15.53
C SER A 66 18.35 -20.67 15.43
N LEU A 67 18.70 -20.10 16.57
CA LEU A 67 19.52 -18.90 16.63
C LEU A 67 20.96 -19.29 16.94
N LYS A 68 21.91 -18.60 16.32
CA LYS A 68 23.35 -18.76 16.57
C LYS A 68 23.97 -17.41 16.93
N HIS A 69 24.85 -17.40 17.92
CA HIS A 69 25.72 -16.28 18.22
C HIS A 69 27.17 -16.76 18.14
N LEU A 70 28.00 -16.08 17.36
CA LEU A 70 29.40 -16.48 17.09
C LEU A 70 29.50 -17.96 16.64
N GLY A 71 28.59 -18.37 15.76
CA GLY A 71 28.51 -19.75 15.23
C GLY A 71 27.95 -20.79 16.21
N LYS A 72 27.80 -20.48 17.51
CA LYS A 72 27.27 -21.38 18.53
C LYS A 72 25.77 -21.23 18.66
N LYS A 73 25.04 -22.35 18.71
CA LYS A 73 23.59 -22.36 18.93
C LYS A 73 23.28 -21.71 20.29
N ILE A 74 22.33 -20.79 20.31
CA ILE A 74 21.74 -20.25 21.54
C ILE A 74 20.34 -20.80 21.72
N GLU A 75 19.97 -21.11 22.96
CA GLU A 75 18.62 -21.51 23.29
C GLU A 75 17.70 -20.30 23.21
N ALA A 76 16.62 -20.44 22.45
CA ALA A 76 15.63 -19.39 22.27
C ALA A 76 14.27 -20.01 22.02
N ASP A 77 13.26 -19.41 22.65
CA ASP A 77 11.87 -19.74 22.40
C ASP A 77 11.33 -18.79 21.33
N VAL A 78 10.86 -19.37 20.23
CA VAL A 78 10.32 -18.67 19.07
C VAL A 78 8.86 -19.06 18.89
N GLN A 79 8.00 -18.05 18.74
CA GLN A 79 6.57 -18.20 18.56
C GLN A 79 6.15 -17.62 17.22
N VAL A 80 5.24 -18.29 16.51
CA VAL A 80 4.59 -17.73 15.33
C VAL A 80 3.41 -16.90 15.77
N LEU A 81 3.38 -15.63 15.38
CA LEU A 81 2.26 -14.72 15.66
C LEU A 81 1.30 -14.59 14.48
N MET A 82 1.81 -14.71 13.24
CA MET A 82 1.01 -14.64 12.01
C MET A 82 1.59 -15.58 10.95
N LEU A 83 0.70 -16.09 10.10
CA LEU A 83 1.02 -16.90 8.93
C LEU A 83 0.53 -16.17 7.69
N TYR A 84 1.18 -16.42 6.55
CA TYR A 84 0.58 -16.08 5.26
C TYR A 84 -0.57 -17.05 4.94
N PRO A 85 -1.58 -16.59 4.19
CA PRO A 85 -2.55 -17.49 3.57
C PRO A 85 -1.84 -18.56 2.74
N LEU A 86 -2.40 -19.77 2.70
CA LEU A 86 -1.91 -20.80 1.80
C LEU A 86 -2.25 -20.40 0.36
N SER A 87 -1.23 -20.25 -0.47
CA SER A 87 -1.38 -20.04 -1.91
C SER A 87 -1.84 -21.33 -2.58
N LYS A 88 -2.64 -21.26 -3.65
CA LYS A 88 -3.01 -22.45 -4.44
C LYS A 88 -1.79 -23.16 -5.03
N GLN A 89 -0.72 -22.40 -5.25
CA GLN A 89 0.53 -22.85 -5.86
C GLN A 89 1.54 -23.41 -4.84
N SER A 90 1.27 -23.31 -3.53
CA SER A 90 2.19 -23.78 -2.48
C SER A 90 1.50 -24.72 -1.49
N THR A 91 2.14 -25.86 -1.24
CA THR A 91 1.75 -26.77 -0.13
C THR A 91 2.34 -26.36 1.21
N LYS A 92 3.31 -25.41 1.21
CA LYS A 92 3.98 -24.94 2.42
C LYS A 92 3.39 -23.60 2.86
N GLN A 93 3.02 -23.50 4.13
CA GLN A 93 2.53 -22.25 4.72
C GLN A 93 3.69 -21.41 5.25
N ALA A 94 3.84 -20.20 4.72
CA ALA A 94 4.89 -19.26 5.14
C ALA A 94 4.53 -18.56 6.46
N ILE A 95 5.54 -18.27 7.26
CA ILE A 95 5.45 -17.44 8.46
C ILE A 95 5.46 -15.98 8.04
N ARG A 96 4.64 -15.17 8.70
CA ARG A 96 4.54 -13.73 8.43
C ARG A 96 5.02 -12.85 9.59
N LEU A 97 4.85 -13.31 10.81
CA LEU A 97 5.33 -12.61 12.00
C LEU A 97 5.85 -13.62 13.01
N LEU A 98 7.12 -13.47 13.37
CA LEU A 98 7.78 -14.23 14.42
C LEU A 98 7.91 -13.37 15.67
N TYR A 99 7.81 -14.01 16.82
CA TYR A 99 8.21 -13.46 18.10
C TYR A 99 9.34 -14.29 18.70
N ILE A 100 10.41 -13.64 19.10
CA ILE A 100 11.56 -14.26 19.77
C ILE A 100 11.53 -13.79 21.22
N LYS A 101 11.47 -14.72 22.17
CA LYS A 101 11.50 -14.38 23.60
C LYS A 101 12.79 -13.63 23.99
N PRO A 102 12.77 -12.87 25.10
CA PRO A 102 13.96 -12.23 25.65
C PRO A 102 15.15 -13.19 25.73
N LEU A 103 16.33 -12.69 25.40
CA LEU A 103 17.59 -13.43 25.43
C LEU A 103 18.50 -12.78 26.49
N PRO A 104 18.32 -13.08 27.79
CA PRO A 104 18.88 -12.31 28.90
C PRO A 104 20.42 -12.31 28.98
N ARG A 105 21.09 -13.17 28.21
CA ARG A 105 22.56 -13.28 28.18
C ARG A 105 23.23 -12.54 27.03
N LEU A 106 22.46 -11.84 26.19
CA LEU A 106 23.02 -11.07 25.08
C LEU A 106 23.32 -9.63 25.52
N SER A 107 24.50 -9.12 25.13
CA SER A 107 24.83 -7.72 25.27
C SER A 107 24.00 -6.87 24.30
N ASN A 108 23.96 -5.56 24.52
CA ASN A 108 23.25 -4.67 23.61
C ASN A 108 23.86 -4.74 22.20
N ASN A 109 22.99 -4.76 21.19
CA ASN A 109 23.37 -4.78 19.78
C ASN A 109 24.18 -6.04 19.41
N THR A 110 23.72 -7.22 19.85
CA THR A 110 24.35 -8.50 19.52
C THR A 110 23.93 -8.98 18.13
N LEU A 111 24.91 -9.32 17.29
CA LEU A 111 24.67 -10.00 16.01
C LEU A 111 24.32 -11.48 16.26
N VAL A 112 23.17 -11.90 15.73
CA VAL A 112 22.66 -13.28 15.82
C VAL A 112 22.25 -13.75 14.44
N THR A 113 22.55 -15.00 14.11
CA THR A 113 22.10 -15.64 12.87
C THR A 113 20.88 -16.51 13.13
N LEU A 114 19.74 -16.19 12.53
CA LEU A 114 18.59 -17.09 12.45
C LEU A 114 18.81 -18.09 11.31
N VAL A 115 18.84 -19.37 11.65
CA VAL A 115 19.03 -20.48 10.71
C VAL A 115 17.73 -21.27 10.62
N THR A 116 17.26 -21.48 9.39
CA THR A 116 16.10 -22.32 9.08
C THR A 116 16.54 -23.62 8.42
N SER A 117 15.88 -24.74 8.73
CA SER A 117 16.10 -26.02 8.05
C SER A 117 14.81 -26.81 7.83
N GLN A 118 14.63 -27.39 6.64
CA GLN A 118 13.35 -27.95 6.17
C GLN A 118 13.03 -29.37 6.71
N ASN A 119 13.92 -30.01 7.48
CA ASN A 119 13.83 -31.44 7.85
C ASN A 119 13.74 -31.70 9.37
N GLY A 120 13.39 -30.71 10.19
CA GLY A 120 13.31 -30.88 11.64
C GLY A 120 11.91 -31.26 12.13
N LYS A 121 11.80 -32.28 13.02
CA LYS A 121 10.56 -32.69 13.70
C LYS A 121 10.10 -31.73 14.83
N GLU A 122 10.53 -30.47 14.83
CA GLU A 122 10.13 -29.51 15.87
C GLU A 122 9.00 -28.62 15.36
N SER A 123 7.82 -28.76 15.95
CA SER A 123 6.67 -27.91 15.68
C SER A 123 6.89 -26.52 16.24
N ILE A 124 6.80 -25.49 15.41
CA ILE A 124 6.74 -24.13 15.93
C ILE A 124 5.48 -23.98 16.79
N ILE A 125 5.69 -23.55 18.03
CA ILE A 125 4.68 -23.47 19.09
C ILE A 125 3.70 -22.34 18.78
N ALA A 126 2.41 -22.67 18.98
CA ALA A 126 1.18 -21.88 19.08
C ALA A 126 1.20 -20.38 18.72
N LEU A 127 0.09 -19.93 18.11
CA LEU A 127 -0.24 -18.51 17.96
C LEU A 127 -0.17 -17.80 19.33
N GLY A 128 0.87 -16.99 19.51
CA GLY A 128 1.21 -16.39 20.80
C GLY A 128 0.28 -15.26 21.25
N ALA A 129 0.13 -15.10 22.56
CA ALA A 129 -0.60 -13.99 23.20
C ALA A 129 0.12 -12.64 23.07
N ASN A 130 -0.53 -11.55 23.53
CA ASN A 130 -0.06 -10.16 23.48
C ASN A 130 1.44 -10.00 23.79
N LYS A 131 2.20 -9.38 22.87
CA LYS A 131 3.65 -9.11 22.98
C LYS A 131 3.94 -7.62 23.09
N LYS A 132 3.07 -6.89 23.80
CA LYS A 132 3.19 -5.45 24.00
C LYS A 132 4.62 -5.06 24.42
N GLY A 133 5.24 -4.21 23.61
CA GLY A 133 6.57 -3.67 23.87
C GLY A 133 7.72 -4.53 23.36
N ALA A 134 7.47 -5.61 22.63
CA ALA A 134 8.52 -6.29 21.88
C ALA A 134 9.23 -5.32 20.93
N LEU A 135 10.54 -5.49 20.76
CA LEU A 135 11.33 -4.64 19.87
C LEU A 135 11.25 -5.15 18.43
N LEU A 136 11.01 -4.24 17.48
CA LEU A 136 11.05 -4.56 16.07
C LEU A 136 12.49 -4.87 15.64
N ILE A 137 12.69 -6.04 15.02
CA ILE A 137 13.96 -6.44 14.41
C ILE A 137 13.74 -6.87 12.96
N TYR A 138 14.73 -6.64 12.11
CA TYR A 138 14.72 -7.02 10.70
C TYR A 138 16.16 -6.95 10.14
N PRO A 139 16.50 -7.75 9.12
CA PRO A 139 17.83 -7.74 8.50
C PRO A 139 18.06 -6.51 7.62
N SER A 140 17.01 -5.96 6.99
CA SER A 140 17.10 -4.77 6.15
C SER A 140 15.76 -4.07 5.98
N PHE A 141 15.76 -2.81 5.54
CA PHE A 141 14.51 -2.13 5.18
C PHE A 141 13.83 -2.72 3.95
N ASP A 142 14.59 -3.33 3.03
CA ASP A 142 13.98 -4.03 1.90
C ASP A 142 13.16 -5.24 2.38
N TRP A 143 13.72 -6.01 3.31
CA TRP A 143 13.00 -7.08 3.99
C TRP A 143 11.72 -6.59 4.65
N LEU A 144 11.78 -5.48 5.39
CA LEU A 144 10.61 -4.94 6.06
C LEU A 144 9.55 -4.45 5.07
N ARG A 145 9.94 -3.85 3.94
CA ARG A 145 9.01 -3.46 2.86
C ARG A 145 8.36 -4.68 2.21
N GLN A 146 9.10 -5.74 1.95
CA GLN A 146 8.53 -6.99 1.43
C GLN A 146 7.53 -7.60 2.43
N ALA A 147 7.86 -7.63 3.72
CA ALA A 147 6.99 -8.21 4.75
C ALA A 147 5.71 -7.38 5.01
N ILE A 148 5.83 -6.05 5.05
CA ILE A 148 4.74 -5.14 5.46
C ILE A 148 3.96 -4.58 4.27
N LEU A 149 4.66 -4.11 3.24
CA LEU A 149 4.05 -3.50 2.05
C LEU A 149 3.82 -4.51 0.92
N LEU A 150 4.30 -5.75 1.06
CA LEU A 150 4.21 -6.79 0.04
C LEU A 150 4.91 -6.40 -1.27
N HIS A 151 5.91 -5.53 -1.18
CA HIS A 151 6.73 -5.15 -2.32
C HIS A 151 7.55 -6.35 -2.85
N PRO A 152 7.89 -6.40 -4.14
CA PRO A 152 8.85 -7.38 -4.65
C PRO A 152 10.24 -7.18 -4.03
N PRO A 153 11.09 -8.21 -3.96
CA PRO A 153 12.46 -8.06 -3.49
C PRO A 153 13.28 -7.14 -4.40
N GLY A 154 14.19 -6.37 -3.79
CA GLY A 154 15.15 -5.54 -4.53
C GLY A 154 14.53 -4.35 -5.27
N VAL A 155 13.28 -3.99 -4.98
CA VAL A 155 12.70 -2.77 -5.57
C VAL A 155 13.35 -1.53 -4.99
N ASP A 156 13.94 -0.72 -5.87
CA ASP A 156 14.37 0.61 -5.50
C ASP A 156 13.16 1.54 -5.44
N VAL A 157 12.86 1.99 -4.23
CA VAL A 157 11.78 2.93 -3.93
C VAL A 157 12.29 4.35 -3.73
N ASN A 158 13.54 4.66 -4.09
CA ASN A 158 14.10 6.01 -4.04
C ASN A 158 13.43 6.90 -5.09
N ALA A 159 12.20 7.31 -4.80
CA ALA A 159 11.38 8.20 -5.59
C ALA A 159 11.20 9.51 -4.84
N GLN A 160 12.22 10.38 -4.92
CA GLN A 160 12.19 11.68 -4.24
C GLN A 160 10.97 12.53 -4.63
N TRP A 161 10.51 12.41 -5.89
CA TRP A 161 9.29 13.07 -6.38
C TRP A 161 8.04 12.66 -5.58
N TYR A 162 8.01 11.42 -5.07
CA TYR A 162 6.90 10.87 -4.29
C TYR A 162 7.09 11.10 -2.78
N ILE A 163 8.29 10.80 -2.26
CA ILE A 163 8.59 10.81 -0.83
C ILE A 163 8.67 12.23 -0.26
N GLN A 164 9.30 13.18 -0.97
CA GLN A 164 9.53 14.53 -0.43
C GLN A 164 8.22 15.28 -0.12
N PRO A 165 7.21 15.30 -1.01
CA PRO A 165 5.90 15.85 -0.68
C PRO A 165 5.26 15.20 0.53
N GLN A 166 5.35 13.86 0.61
CA GLN A 166 4.79 13.10 1.72
C GLN A 166 5.42 13.54 3.05
N ILE A 167 6.75 13.68 3.12
CA ILE A 167 7.46 14.24 4.30
C ILE A 167 6.94 15.63 4.66
N ARG A 168 6.82 16.53 3.68
CA ARG A 168 6.40 17.92 3.93
C ARG A 168 4.96 18.01 4.45
N TYR A 169 4.06 17.19 3.93
CA TYR A 169 2.68 17.09 4.41
C TYR A 169 2.60 16.38 5.77
N ALA A 170 3.38 15.32 5.97
CA ALA A 170 3.44 14.57 7.23
C ALA A 170 3.83 15.47 8.40
N ARG A 171 4.80 16.37 8.21
CA ARG A 171 5.16 17.38 9.24
C ARG A 171 4.00 18.30 9.61
N PHE A 172 3.15 18.68 8.65
CA PHE A 172 1.97 19.49 8.95
C PHE A 172 0.92 18.70 9.74
N ILE A 173 0.72 17.43 9.37
CA ILE A 173 -0.27 16.56 10.03
C ILE A 173 0.16 16.17 11.45
N ALA A 174 1.46 15.93 11.66
CA ALA A 174 2.04 15.56 12.96
C ALA A 174 2.05 16.74 13.96
N ASP A 175 2.11 17.98 13.46
CA ASP A 175 2.11 19.19 14.28
C ASP A 175 0.67 19.56 14.73
N LYS A 176 0.25 18.99 15.87
CA LYS A 176 -1.07 19.24 16.47
C LYS A 176 -1.33 20.73 16.77
N PRO A 177 -0.40 21.50 17.37
CA PRO A 177 -0.57 22.95 17.53
C PRO A 177 -0.82 23.69 16.22
N LEU A 178 -0.08 23.37 15.17
CA LEU A 178 -0.25 24.00 13.85
C LEU A 178 -1.59 23.63 13.20
N MET A 179 -2.02 22.36 13.35
CA MET A 179 -3.33 21.89 12.92
C MET A 179 -4.46 22.66 13.62
N LEU A 180 -4.37 22.85 14.93
CA LEU A 180 -5.32 23.62 15.74
C LEU A 180 -5.36 25.10 15.30
N LYS A 181 -4.18 25.73 15.13
CA LYS A 181 -4.07 27.11 14.59
C LYS A 181 -4.78 27.27 13.25
N HIS A 182 -4.86 26.20 12.45
CA HIS A 182 -5.55 26.18 11.18
C HIS A 182 -6.99 25.64 11.22
N LYS A 183 -7.60 25.61 12.42
CA LYS A 183 -8.99 25.20 12.67
C LYS A 183 -9.25 23.72 12.34
N TYR A 184 -8.23 22.88 12.52
CA TYR A 184 -8.34 21.43 12.41
C TYR A 184 -8.18 20.75 13.79
N PRO A 185 -9.20 20.82 14.66
CA PRO A 185 -9.17 20.19 15.97
C PRO A 185 -9.39 18.66 15.88
N PRO A 186 -8.71 17.86 16.72
CA PRO A 186 -8.72 16.39 16.61
C PRO A 186 -10.11 15.77 16.85
N GLU A 187 -11.08 16.48 17.40
CA GLU A 187 -12.44 16.01 17.65
C GLU A 187 -13.30 15.96 16.37
N LYS A 188 -12.87 16.61 15.28
CA LYS A 188 -13.63 16.58 14.02
C LYS A 188 -13.36 15.30 13.24
N ALA A 189 -14.33 14.39 13.22
CA ALA A 189 -14.25 13.11 12.50
C ALA A 189 -13.78 13.25 11.05
N ALA A 190 -14.21 14.30 10.35
CA ALA A 190 -13.84 14.57 8.97
C ALA A 190 -12.32 14.63 8.73
N GLN A 191 -11.50 14.78 9.77
CA GLN A 191 -10.04 14.79 9.66
C GLN A 191 -9.42 13.38 9.66
N TRP A 192 -10.13 12.36 10.17
CA TRP A 192 -9.61 11.04 10.56
C TRP A 192 -10.05 9.90 9.65
N LEU A 193 -10.62 10.26 8.51
CA LEU A 193 -11.53 9.41 7.76
C LEU A 193 -11.00 8.00 7.46
N TYR A 194 -9.74 7.80 7.04
CA TYR A 194 -9.37 6.51 6.46
C TYR A 194 -8.10 5.83 6.98
N ASP A 195 -6.94 6.47 7.19
CA ASP A 195 -5.71 5.64 7.18
C ASP A 195 -4.43 6.35 7.60
N ARG A 196 -4.52 7.45 8.34
CA ARG A 196 -3.32 8.17 8.78
C ARG A 196 -2.23 7.28 9.38
N PRO A 197 -2.54 6.28 10.24
CA PRO A 197 -1.50 5.38 10.73
C PRO A 197 -0.74 4.68 9.59
N GLN A 198 -1.46 4.17 8.58
CA GLN A 198 -0.88 3.51 7.42
C GLN A 198 0.07 4.44 6.65
N SER A 199 -0.32 5.68 6.41
CA SER A 199 0.51 6.63 5.66
C SER A 199 1.81 6.99 6.39
N PHE A 200 1.79 7.08 7.72
CA PHE A 200 2.99 7.31 8.52
C PHE A 200 3.89 6.07 8.57
N PHE A 201 3.33 4.86 8.73
CA PHE A 201 4.12 3.64 8.67
C PHE A 201 4.75 3.43 7.28
N GLN A 202 4.03 3.70 6.20
CA GLN A 202 4.61 3.70 4.85
C GLN A 202 5.75 4.71 4.73
N LEU A 203 5.58 5.92 5.25
CA LEU A 203 6.63 6.93 5.22
C LEU A 203 7.88 6.48 5.97
N TYR A 204 7.73 5.84 7.14
CA TYR A 204 8.84 5.18 7.85
C TYR A 204 9.53 4.13 6.96
N LEU A 205 8.78 3.25 6.31
CA LEU A 205 9.32 2.19 5.45
C LEU A 205 10.06 2.72 4.20
N PHE A 206 9.73 3.94 3.76
CA PHE A 206 10.44 4.62 2.67
C PHE A 206 11.66 5.41 3.12
N THR A 207 11.59 6.05 4.30
CA THR A 207 12.60 7.02 4.74
C THR A 207 13.56 6.50 5.79
N GLN A 208 13.21 5.40 6.45
CA GLN A 208 13.97 4.82 7.57
C GLN A 208 14.05 5.72 8.80
N ASP A 209 13.21 6.76 8.84
CA ASP A 209 13.24 7.78 9.88
C ASP A 209 12.23 7.45 10.99
N ASN A 210 12.76 7.13 12.18
CA ASN A 210 11.99 6.69 13.34
C ASN A 210 10.93 7.70 13.79
N GLN A 211 11.07 9.00 13.45
CA GLN A 211 10.03 9.98 13.78
C GLN A 211 8.67 9.59 13.16
N TRP A 212 8.68 8.96 11.98
CA TRP A 212 7.46 8.51 11.31
C TRP A 212 6.92 7.20 11.88
N LEU A 213 7.79 6.34 12.41
CA LEU A 213 7.37 5.15 13.15
C LEU A 213 6.63 5.55 14.42
N GLU A 214 7.20 6.45 15.20
CA GLU A 214 6.61 7.01 16.42
C GLU A 214 5.29 7.71 16.12
N GLN A 215 5.25 8.55 15.08
CA GLN A 215 4.01 9.21 14.66
C GLN A 215 2.95 8.21 14.19
N GLY A 216 3.34 7.16 13.48
CA GLY A 216 2.44 6.08 13.06
C GLY A 216 1.77 5.40 14.26
N PHE A 217 2.54 5.07 15.31
CA PHE A 217 1.98 4.55 16.56
C PHE A 217 1.13 5.58 17.30
N SER A 218 1.51 6.85 17.35
CA SER A 218 0.69 7.92 17.94
C SER A 218 -0.69 8.02 17.27
N GLU A 219 -0.73 8.04 15.93
CA GLU A 219 -2.01 8.07 15.19
C GLU A 219 -2.79 6.76 15.36
N ALA A 220 -2.10 5.61 15.44
CA ALA A 220 -2.73 4.32 15.65
C ALA A 220 -3.42 4.24 17.02
N ASN A 221 -2.72 4.66 18.07
CA ASN A 221 -3.25 4.74 19.44
C ASN A 221 -4.40 5.73 19.54
N PHE A 222 -4.29 6.90 18.90
CA PHE A 222 -5.40 7.85 18.84
C PHE A 222 -6.62 7.19 18.20
N TYR A 223 -6.46 6.58 17.02
CA TYR A 223 -7.58 5.96 16.32
C TYR A 223 -8.20 4.82 17.14
N ALA A 224 -7.38 3.95 17.74
CA ALA A 224 -7.83 2.90 18.66
C ALA A 224 -8.67 3.46 19.82
N SER A 225 -8.26 4.59 20.42
CA SER A 225 -9.00 5.27 21.49
C SER A 225 -10.34 5.88 21.06
N LYS A 226 -10.57 5.99 19.74
CA LYS A 226 -11.79 6.54 19.14
C LYS A 226 -12.67 5.48 18.49
N VAL A 227 -12.32 4.20 18.65
CA VAL A 227 -13.18 3.08 18.27
C VAL A 227 -13.81 2.54 19.55
N ASP A 228 -15.14 2.49 19.61
CA ASP A 228 -15.86 1.91 20.75
C ASP A 228 -15.92 0.38 20.69
N ASP A 229 -16.51 -0.25 21.70
CA ASP A 229 -16.74 -1.69 21.82
C ASP A 229 -17.48 -2.30 20.61
N LYS A 230 -18.37 -1.53 19.98
CA LYS A 230 -19.12 -1.91 18.77
C LYS A 230 -18.39 -1.61 17.47
N GLY A 231 -17.15 -1.13 17.53
CA GLY A 231 -16.36 -0.78 16.35
C GLY A 231 -16.71 0.57 15.73
N ARG A 232 -17.57 1.37 16.35
CA ARG A 232 -17.97 2.68 15.83
C ARG A 232 -16.88 3.70 16.11
N PHE A 233 -16.65 4.56 15.11
CA PHE A 233 -15.79 5.72 15.29
C PHE A 233 -16.53 6.82 16.05
N VAL A 234 -16.17 7.01 17.33
CA VAL A 234 -16.96 7.81 18.30
C VAL A 234 -17.02 9.31 17.99
N LEU A 235 -16.18 9.82 17.10
CA LEU A 235 -16.28 11.20 16.62
C LEU A 235 -17.46 11.41 15.65
N LYS A 236 -18.19 10.34 15.30
CA LYS A 236 -19.42 10.37 14.51
C LYS A 236 -20.63 10.01 15.36
N THR A 237 -21.71 10.75 15.17
CA THR A 237 -23.00 10.50 15.85
C THR A 237 -23.71 9.25 15.34
N LYS A 238 -23.51 8.90 14.06
CA LYS A 238 -24.07 7.70 13.43
C LYS A 238 -22.94 6.75 13.01
N PRO A 239 -23.13 5.42 13.15
CA PRO A 239 -22.22 4.43 12.58
C PRO A 239 -22.04 4.69 11.08
N ASP A 240 -20.80 4.61 10.60
CA ASP A 240 -20.48 4.88 9.21
C ASP A 240 -19.27 4.02 8.81
N VAL A 241 -19.53 2.99 8.00
CA VAL A 241 -18.56 1.95 7.69
C VAL A 241 -17.33 2.49 6.96
N LYS A 242 -17.40 3.67 6.34
CA LYS A 242 -16.24 4.27 5.69
C LYS A 242 -15.13 4.64 6.66
N TYR A 243 -15.43 4.75 7.96
CA TYR A 243 -14.43 4.96 8.99
C TYR A 243 -13.80 3.65 9.48
N ALA A 244 -14.25 2.48 9.03
CA ALA A 244 -13.73 1.19 9.47
C ALA A 244 -12.50 0.76 8.65
N ASN A 245 -11.37 1.43 8.86
CA ASN A 245 -10.11 1.00 8.25
C ASN A 245 -9.21 0.26 9.23
N SER A 246 -8.86 -0.97 8.87
CA SER A 246 -8.09 -1.88 9.71
C SER A 246 -6.63 -2.05 9.27
N LYS A 247 -6.23 -1.56 8.09
CA LYS A 247 -4.89 -1.81 7.51
C LYS A 247 -3.77 -1.28 8.40
N GLY A 248 -3.89 -0.01 8.83
CA GLY A 248 -2.91 0.61 9.73
C GLY A 248 -2.82 -0.06 11.11
N MET A 249 -3.90 -0.67 11.60
CA MET A 249 -3.87 -1.44 12.86
C MET A 249 -3.11 -2.76 12.70
N VAL A 250 -3.31 -3.47 11.58
CA VAL A 250 -2.53 -4.68 11.28
C VAL A 250 -1.04 -4.34 11.14
N THR A 251 -0.70 -3.25 10.46
CA THR A 251 0.69 -2.79 10.39
C THR A 251 1.26 -2.45 11.76
N ALA A 252 0.51 -1.75 12.62
CA ALA A 252 0.94 -1.47 13.99
C ALA A 252 1.18 -2.77 14.79
N TYR A 253 0.32 -3.79 14.65
CA TYR A 253 0.54 -5.10 15.25
C TYR A 253 1.80 -5.78 14.72
N MET A 254 2.00 -5.82 13.40
CA MET A 254 3.21 -6.44 12.83
C MET A 254 4.50 -5.75 13.30
N LEU A 255 4.47 -4.44 13.54
CA LEU A 255 5.63 -3.67 13.99
C LEU A 255 5.86 -3.70 15.51
N SER A 256 4.92 -4.20 16.33
CA SER A 256 5.00 -4.10 17.80
C SER A 256 4.63 -5.38 18.56
N GLY A 257 3.90 -6.30 17.94
CA GLY A 257 3.30 -7.45 18.60
C GLY A 257 2.17 -7.12 19.59
N ASP A 258 1.70 -5.87 19.67
CA ASP A 258 0.68 -5.46 20.63
C ASP A 258 -0.74 -5.89 20.19
N ALA A 259 -1.33 -6.82 20.93
CA ALA A 259 -2.65 -7.36 20.63
C ALA A 259 -3.79 -6.35 20.74
N LEU A 260 -3.56 -5.17 21.35
CA LEU A 260 -4.52 -4.06 21.34
C LEU A 260 -5.00 -3.74 19.92
N TYR A 261 -4.07 -3.70 18.96
CA TYR A 261 -4.44 -3.36 17.58
C TYR A 261 -5.29 -4.45 16.92
N LEU A 262 -5.09 -5.72 17.29
CA LEU A 262 -5.92 -6.82 16.79
C LEU A 262 -7.35 -6.79 17.36
N ASP A 263 -7.51 -6.36 18.61
CA ASP A 263 -8.82 -6.10 19.18
C ASP A 263 -9.58 -5.02 18.39
N VAL A 264 -8.90 -3.92 18.05
CA VAL A 264 -9.49 -2.87 17.20
C VAL A 264 -9.89 -3.43 15.83
N VAL A 265 -9.04 -4.23 15.18
CA VAL A 265 -9.37 -4.88 13.88
C VAL A 265 -10.64 -5.73 13.98
N LYS A 266 -10.81 -6.50 15.05
CA LYS A 266 -12.04 -7.30 15.29
C LYS A 266 -13.27 -6.42 15.43
N ARG A 267 -13.18 -5.35 16.21
CA ARG A 267 -14.31 -4.42 16.42
C ARG A 267 -14.71 -3.72 15.13
N LEU A 268 -13.73 -3.23 14.36
CA LEU A 268 -13.97 -2.62 13.05
C LEU A 268 -14.62 -3.62 12.08
N TYR A 269 -14.13 -4.86 12.00
CA TYR A 269 -14.76 -5.90 11.19
C TYR A 269 -16.22 -6.13 11.59
N ASN A 270 -16.51 -6.23 12.89
CA ASN A 270 -17.87 -6.42 13.38
C ASN A 270 -18.81 -5.30 12.94
N LEU A 271 -18.38 -4.03 12.96
CA LEU A 271 -19.14 -2.92 12.39
C LEU A 271 -19.42 -3.16 10.90
N THR A 272 -18.42 -3.59 10.12
CA THR A 272 -18.57 -3.78 8.67
C THR A 272 -19.49 -4.94 8.29
N LYS A 273 -19.86 -5.84 9.20
CA LYS A 273 -20.89 -6.86 8.94
C LYS A 273 -22.28 -6.26 8.67
N THR A 274 -22.51 -5.02 9.09
CA THR A 274 -23.74 -4.28 8.77
C THR A 274 -23.76 -3.75 7.33
N TRP A 275 -22.63 -3.79 6.63
CA TRP A 275 -22.54 -3.42 5.24
C TRP A 275 -22.93 -4.60 4.37
N ASP A 276 -24.01 -4.47 3.61
CA ASP A 276 -24.34 -5.39 2.53
C ASP A 276 -23.40 -5.13 1.33
N GLU A 277 -22.80 -6.17 0.79
CA GLU A 277 -21.84 -6.14 -0.29
C GLU A 277 -22.51 -6.03 -1.67
N VAL A 278 -23.76 -6.49 -1.78
CA VAL A 278 -24.54 -6.47 -3.01
C VAL A 278 -25.22 -5.12 -3.15
N TYR A 279 -25.06 -4.50 -4.30
CA TYR A 279 -25.74 -3.26 -4.62
C TYR A 279 -27.10 -3.54 -5.29
N THR A 280 -28.13 -2.82 -4.86
CA THR A 280 -29.48 -2.85 -5.45
C THR A 280 -30.03 -1.43 -5.56
N LEU A 281 -31.02 -1.19 -6.43
CA LEU A 281 -31.65 0.14 -6.57
C LEU A 281 -32.36 0.63 -5.31
N GLY A 282 -32.87 -0.29 -4.49
CA GLY A 282 -33.51 0.02 -3.21
C GLY A 282 -32.52 0.47 -2.15
N ARG A 283 -31.22 0.36 -2.42
CA ARG A 283 -30.18 0.75 -1.48
C ARG A 283 -30.14 2.27 -1.30
N GLY A 284 -29.91 2.68 -0.06
CA GLY A 284 -29.58 4.06 0.27
C GLY A 284 -28.14 4.41 -0.12
N PHE A 285 -27.45 5.14 0.74
CA PHE A 285 -26.09 5.62 0.48
C PHE A 285 -25.11 4.46 0.21
N TRP A 286 -24.49 4.44 -0.97
CA TRP A 286 -23.49 3.47 -1.39
C TRP A 286 -22.46 4.12 -2.30
N THR A 287 -21.18 3.78 -2.06
CA THR A 287 -20.06 4.17 -2.93
C THR A 287 -18.99 3.08 -2.87
N GLU A 288 -18.07 3.10 -3.82
CA GLU A 288 -16.90 2.22 -3.85
C GLU A 288 -16.04 2.37 -2.59
N ARG A 289 -16.04 3.56 -1.97
CA ARG A 289 -15.38 3.79 -0.68
C ARG A 289 -15.94 2.91 0.44
N HIS A 290 -17.26 2.76 0.55
CA HIS A 290 -17.85 1.93 1.60
C HIS A 290 -17.52 0.45 1.35
N GLN A 291 -17.60 0.03 0.08
CA GLN A 291 -17.17 -1.30 -0.36
C GLN A 291 -15.70 -1.54 -0.01
N ALA A 292 -14.82 -0.56 -0.26
CA ALA A 292 -13.40 -0.63 0.05
C ALA A 292 -13.12 -0.73 1.55
N ALA A 293 -13.88 -0.01 2.39
CA ALA A 293 -13.73 -0.08 3.85
C ALA A 293 -14.18 -1.45 4.39
N ALA A 294 -15.31 -1.96 3.90
CA ALA A 294 -15.77 -3.31 4.23
C ALA A 294 -14.77 -4.38 3.79
N LEU A 295 -14.27 -4.30 2.54
CA LEU A 295 -13.25 -5.22 2.03
C LEU A 295 -11.97 -5.14 2.86
N ASN A 296 -11.45 -3.94 3.12
CA ASN A 296 -10.22 -3.78 3.89
C ASN A 296 -10.33 -4.30 5.32
N SER A 297 -11.49 -4.13 5.98
CA SER A 297 -11.70 -4.66 7.33
C SER A 297 -11.84 -6.18 7.36
N ALA A 298 -12.60 -6.77 6.44
CA ALA A 298 -12.69 -8.23 6.29
C ALA A 298 -11.32 -8.83 5.96
N LEU A 299 -10.61 -8.24 5.00
CA LEU A 299 -9.28 -8.66 4.56
C LEU A 299 -8.25 -8.57 5.69
N SER A 300 -8.26 -7.49 6.46
CA SER A 300 -7.34 -7.31 7.59
C SER A 300 -7.58 -8.32 8.71
N LEU A 301 -8.83 -8.68 9.00
CA LEU A 301 -9.12 -9.70 10.00
C LEU A 301 -8.76 -11.10 9.51
N TRP A 302 -9.11 -11.41 8.26
CA TRP A 302 -8.73 -12.67 7.62
C TRP A 302 -7.21 -12.82 7.57
N GLU A 303 -6.48 -11.78 7.20
CA GLU A 303 -5.02 -11.78 7.13
C GLU A 303 -4.35 -12.17 8.45
N VAL A 304 -4.92 -11.76 9.58
CA VAL A 304 -4.37 -12.03 10.91
C VAL A 304 -4.72 -13.43 11.39
N TYR A 305 -5.96 -13.87 11.20
CA TYR A 305 -6.47 -15.10 11.82
C TYR A 305 -6.66 -16.27 10.87
N LEU A 306 -6.64 -16.03 9.56
CA LEU A 306 -6.87 -16.99 8.48
C LEU A 306 -8.13 -17.83 8.66
N LYS A 307 -9.20 -17.24 9.22
CA LYS A 307 -10.46 -17.94 9.45
C LYS A 307 -11.30 -18.02 8.17
N ALA A 308 -11.90 -19.18 7.93
CA ALA A 308 -12.69 -19.45 6.73
C ALA A 308 -13.91 -18.51 6.59
N ASP A 309 -14.58 -18.15 7.68
CA ASP A 309 -15.72 -17.22 7.68
C ASP A 309 -15.31 -15.81 7.22
N THR A 310 -14.18 -15.31 7.73
CA THR A 310 -13.62 -14.02 7.32
C THR A 310 -13.12 -14.04 5.89
N HIS A 311 -12.58 -15.18 5.41
CA HIS A 311 -12.19 -15.34 4.01
C HIS A 311 -13.40 -15.34 3.09
N LYS A 312 -14.44 -16.10 3.45
CA LYS A 312 -15.71 -16.14 2.72
C LYS A 312 -16.26 -14.72 2.57
N ARG A 313 -16.21 -13.91 3.62
CA ARG A 313 -16.64 -12.50 3.55
C ARG A 313 -15.83 -11.66 2.56
N VAL A 314 -14.51 -11.85 2.52
CA VAL A 314 -13.64 -11.20 1.52
C VAL A 314 -14.07 -11.60 0.11
N GLN A 315 -14.33 -12.90 -0.11
CA GLN A 315 -14.78 -13.42 -1.40
C GLN A 315 -16.14 -12.87 -1.81
N GLU A 316 -17.13 -12.86 -0.90
CA GLU A 316 -18.46 -12.27 -1.14
C GLU A 316 -18.37 -10.81 -1.62
N ILE A 317 -17.56 -9.98 -0.95
CA ILE A 317 -17.38 -8.58 -1.31
C ILE A 317 -16.71 -8.41 -2.68
N ILE A 318 -15.70 -9.24 -2.98
CA ILE A 318 -15.01 -9.22 -4.28
C ILE A 318 -15.98 -9.67 -5.38
N THR A 319 -16.68 -10.79 -5.19
CA THR A 319 -17.65 -11.31 -6.16
C THR A 319 -18.79 -10.33 -6.42
N ALA A 320 -19.31 -9.65 -5.38
CA ALA A 320 -20.29 -8.58 -5.57
C ALA A 320 -19.71 -7.41 -6.39
N THR A 321 -18.45 -7.05 -6.15
CA THR A 321 -17.74 -6.02 -6.93
C THR A 321 -17.55 -6.46 -8.40
N GLU A 322 -17.23 -7.73 -8.65
CA GLU A 322 -17.15 -8.32 -10.00
C GLU A 322 -18.51 -8.26 -10.70
N SER A 323 -19.58 -8.67 -10.02
CA SER A 323 -20.94 -8.59 -10.55
C SER A 323 -21.29 -7.15 -10.93
N MET A 324 -21.10 -6.16 -10.05
CA MET A 324 -21.37 -4.77 -10.38
C MET A 324 -20.52 -4.20 -11.53
N THR A 325 -19.30 -4.73 -11.71
CA THR A 325 -18.36 -4.24 -12.71
C THR A 325 -18.64 -4.85 -14.08
N PHE A 326 -18.89 -6.16 -14.15
CA PHE A 326 -18.99 -6.92 -15.40
C PHE A 326 -20.43 -7.22 -15.80
N ASN A 327 -21.35 -7.29 -14.84
CA ASN A 327 -22.78 -7.53 -15.03
C ASN A 327 -23.58 -6.45 -14.26
N PRO A 328 -23.43 -5.17 -14.63
CA PRO A 328 -24.05 -4.07 -13.90
C PRO A 328 -25.58 -4.23 -13.84
N PRO A 329 -26.23 -3.80 -12.74
CA PRO A 329 -27.66 -3.96 -12.57
C PRO A 329 -28.47 -3.04 -13.50
N ASN A 330 -29.78 -3.30 -13.62
CA ASN A 330 -30.77 -2.45 -14.31
C ASN A 330 -30.48 -2.23 -15.79
N ASP A 331 -29.97 -3.26 -16.47
CA ASP A 331 -29.62 -3.24 -17.89
C ASP A 331 -28.65 -2.10 -18.28
N TRP A 332 -27.91 -1.59 -17.29
CA TRP A 332 -26.92 -0.56 -17.56
C TRP A 332 -25.80 -1.11 -18.45
N PRO A 333 -25.26 -0.29 -19.36
CA PRO A 333 -24.17 -0.74 -20.20
C PRO A 333 -22.92 -1.03 -19.35
N PHE A 334 -22.15 -2.05 -19.73
CA PHE A 334 -20.83 -2.29 -19.16
C PHE A 334 -19.90 -1.08 -19.36
N LYS A 335 -19.30 -0.59 -18.27
CA LYS A 335 -18.38 0.57 -18.27
C LYS A 335 -17.03 0.32 -17.59
N SER A 336 -16.71 -0.93 -17.28
CA SER A 336 -15.45 -1.31 -16.60
C SER A 336 -15.28 -0.69 -15.20
N CYS A 337 -16.38 -0.36 -14.52
CA CYS A 337 -16.41 0.12 -13.15
C CYS A 337 -17.67 -0.39 -12.43
N PRO A 338 -17.68 -0.46 -11.08
CA PRO A 338 -18.84 -0.91 -10.32
C PRO A 338 -19.94 0.17 -10.31
N LEU A 339 -20.94 0.01 -11.16
CA LEU A 339 -22.00 1.01 -11.33
C LEU A 339 -22.99 1.04 -10.17
N HIS A 340 -23.37 2.24 -9.76
CA HIS A 340 -24.39 2.53 -8.74
C HIS A 340 -25.07 3.87 -9.07
N THR A 341 -26.14 4.26 -8.37
CA THR A 341 -26.87 5.50 -8.72
C THR A 341 -26.23 6.77 -8.17
N VAL A 342 -26.45 7.92 -8.83
CA VAL A 342 -26.17 9.26 -8.27
C VAL A 342 -26.78 9.39 -6.87
N LYS A 343 -28.04 8.95 -6.71
CA LYS A 343 -28.74 8.93 -5.42
C LYS A 343 -27.97 8.16 -4.35
N SER A 344 -27.41 7.01 -4.70
CA SER A 344 -26.57 6.24 -3.77
C SER A 344 -25.25 6.94 -3.49
N HIS A 345 -24.65 7.58 -4.49
CA HIS A 345 -23.35 8.21 -4.39
C HIS A 345 -23.34 9.49 -3.54
N GLU A 346 -24.34 10.35 -3.74
CA GLU A 346 -24.47 11.68 -3.13
C GLU A 346 -25.47 11.70 -1.97
N GLY A 347 -26.26 10.63 -1.81
CA GLY A 347 -27.40 10.58 -0.88
C GLY A 347 -28.63 11.36 -1.37
N LYS A 348 -28.58 11.90 -2.60
CA LYS A 348 -29.61 12.68 -3.27
C LYS A 348 -29.44 12.57 -4.79
N GLY A 349 -30.49 12.89 -5.55
CA GLY A 349 -30.48 12.77 -7.01
C GLY A 349 -31.34 11.60 -7.48
N ASP A 350 -31.09 11.13 -8.70
CA ASP A 350 -31.88 10.11 -9.37
C ASP A 350 -31.13 8.77 -9.53
N ASN A 351 -31.71 7.88 -10.35
CA ASN A 351 -31.17 6.55 -10.61
C ASN A 351 -30.15 6.51 -11.77
N THR A 352 -29.58 7.66 -12.17
CA THR A 352 -28.53 7.69 -13.19
C THR A 352 -27.30 6.89 -12.72
N PRO A 353 -26.77 5.96 -13.53
CA PRO A 353 -25.58 5.20 -13.18
C PRO A 353 -24.33 6.09 -13.11
N VAL A 354 -23.52 5.89 -12.07
CA VAL A 354 -22.24 6.55 -11.83
C VAL A 354 -21.17 5.58 -11.35
N CYS A 355 -19.91 6.02 -11.46
CA CYS A 355 -18.78 5.44 -10.73
C CYS A 355 -17.65 6.46 -10.52
N SER A 356 -16.83 6.28 -9.49
CA SER A 356 -15.80 7.23 -9.06
C SER A 356 -14.38 6.70 -9.24
N PRO A 357 -13.55 7.30 -10.13
CA PRO A 357 -12.14 6.98 -10.29
C PRO A 357 -11.37 6.99 -8.96
N TRP A 358 -11.61 8.03 -8.14
CA TRP A 358 -10.98 8.16 -6.84
C TRP A 358 -11.39 7.06 -5.88
N MET A 359 -12.69 6.83 -5.68
CA MET A 359 -13.13 5.84 -4.70
C MET A 359 -12.79 4.42 -5.13
N MET A 360 -12.73 4.16 -6.44
CA MET A 360 -12.19 2.91 -7.00
C MET A 360 -10.71 2.71 -6.69
N ALA A 361 -9.90 3.77 -6.50
CA ALA A 361 -8.51 3.61 -6.11
C ALA A 361 -8.38 2.98 -4.71
N LEU A 362 -9.30 3.31 -3.79
CA LEU A 362 -9.38 2.69 -2.46
C LEU A 362 -9.76 1.20 -2.56
N LEU A 363 -10.72 0.88 -3.41
CA LEU A 363 -11.19 -0.49 -3.63
C LEU A 363 -10.12 -1.35 -4.33
N GLY A 364 -9.47 -0.79 -5.35
CA GLY A 364 -8.37 -1.41 -6.08
C GLY A 364 -7.16 -1.70 -5.21
N ASP A 365 -6.84 -0.86 -4.22
CA ASP A 365 -5.77 -1.15 -3.24
C ASP A 365 -6.06 -2.39 -2.39
N ALA A 366 -7.31 -2.54 -1.96
CA ALA A 366 -7.73 -3.71 -1.18
C ALA A 366 -7.69 -5.00 -2.02
N ILE A 367 -8.15 -4.95 -3.27
CA ILE A 367 -8.08 -6.07 -4.23
C ILE A 367 -6.62 -6.42 -4.55
N TRP A 368 -5.77 -5.41 -4.73
CA TRP A 368 -4.33 -5.59 -4.93
C TRP A 368 -3.68 -6.31 -3.75
N ARG A 369 -3.91 -5.84 -2.52
CA ARG A 369 -3.42 -6.50 -1.30
C ARG A 369 -3.90 -7.95 -1.22
N TYR A 370 -5.17 -8.23 -1.50
CA TYR A 370 -5.70 -9.60 -1.47
C TYR A 370 -4.94 -10.54 -2.42
N GLN A 371 -4.69 -10.10 -3.65
CA GLN A 371 -3.94 -10.89 -4.64
C GLN A 371 -2.49 -11.11 -4.21
N LEU A 372 -1.82 -10.07 -3.70
CA LEU A 372 -0.44 -10.19 -3.21
C LEU A 372 -0.33 -11.19 -2.05
N LEU A 373 -1.30 -11.20 -1.13
CA LEU A 373 -1.32 -12.14 0.00
C LEU A 373 -1.47 -13.60 -0.45
N LEU A 374 -2.30 -13.85 -1.47
CA LEU A 374 -2.54 -15.19 -2.00
C LEU A 374 -1.50 -15.64 -3.04
N GLN A 375 -0.74 -14.71 -3.60
CA GLN A 375 0.05 -14.93 -4.81
C GLN A 375 -0.80 -15.52 -5.94
N ASP A 376 -2.05 -15.05 -6.05
CA ASP A 376 -3.03 -15.48 -7.04
C ASP A 376 -3.59 -14.25 -7.76
N ASN A 377 -3.68 -14.35 -9.09
CA ASN A 377 -4.17 -13.30 -9.98
C ASN A 377 -5.64 -13.52 -10.37
N ALA A 378 -6.39 -14.35 -9.64
CA ALA A 378 -7.78 -14.68 -9.94
C ALA A 378 -8.70 -13.47 -10.16
N HIS A 379 -8.42 -12.33 -9.51
CA HIS A 379 -9.23 -11.12 -9.61
C HIS A 379 -8.52 -9.97 -10.35
N GLN A 380 -7.45 -10.26 -11.09
CA GLN A 380 -6.63 -9.24 -11.78
C GLN A 380 -7.46 -8.44 -12.79
N GLN A 381 -8.47 -9.10 -13.37
CA GLN A 381 -9.41 -8.51 -14.32
C GLN A 381 -10.15 -7.28 -13.76
N LEU A 382 -10.42 -7.23 -12.44
CA LEU A 382 -10.99 -6.04 -11.81
C LEU A 382 -10.03 -4.85 -11.88
N LEU A 383 -8.77 -5.05 -11.55
CA LEU A 383 -7.76 -3.98 -11.60
C LEU A 383 -7.56 -3.48 -13.04
N VAL A 384 -7.57 -4.40 -14.01
CA VAL A 384 -7.49 -4.05 -15.44
C VAL A 384 -8.75 -3.29 -15.89
N ALA A 385 -9.95 -3.73 -15.48
CA ALA A 385 -11.19 -3.03 -15.78
C ALA A 385 -11.18 -1.62 -15.20
N PHE A 386 -10.77 -1.48 -13.94
CA PHE A 386 -10.71 -0.19 -13.25
C PHE A 386 -9.74 0.77 -13.95
N ALA A 387 -8.54 0.29 -14.32
CA ALA A 387 -7.59 1.08 -15.10
C ALA A 387 -8.14 1.44 -16.49
N THR A 388 -8.87 0.52 -17.14
CA THR A 388 -9.55 0.77 -18.42
C THR A 388 -10.58 1.88 -18.31
N PHE A 389 -11.42 1.85 -17.27
CA PHE A 389 -12.40 2.90 -17.00
C PHE A 389 -11.74 4.27 -16.81
N VAL A 390 -10.69 4.34 -15.98
CA VAL A 390 -9.95 5.60 -15.77
C VAL A 390 -9.39 6.14 -17.08
N ALA A 391 -8.74 5.27 -17.88
CA ALA A 391 -8.13 5.65 -19.15
C ALA A 391 -9.16 6.13 -20.20
N LYS A 392 -10.36 5.55 -20.22
CA LYS A 392 -11.38 5.85 -21.24
C LYS A 392 -12.38 6.95 -20.86
N SER A 393 -12.70 7.07 -19.57
CA SER A 393 -13.85 7.88 -19.14
C SER A 393 -13.62 8.60 -17.80
N GLY A 394 -12.71 8.10 -16.97
CA GLY A 394 -12.49 8.63 -15.62
C GLY A 394 -11.63 9.89 -15.53
N THR A 395 -11.28 10.53 -16.64
CA THR A 395 -10.44 11.74 -16.65
C THR A 395 -10.96 12.80 -17.61
N TYR A 396 -10.51 14.04 -17.43
CA TYR A 396 -10.73 15.18 -18.33
C TYR A 396 -9.45 16.03 -18.45
N PRO A 397 -9.26 16.78 -19.55
CA PRO A 397 -8.14 17.69 -19.69
C PRO A 397 -8.35 18.97 -18.85
N GLY A 398 -7.27 19.56 -18.36
CA GLY A 398 -7.31 20.87 -17.72
C GLY A 398 -7.69 21.97 -18.73
N ALA A 399 -8.32 23.05 -18.25
CA ALA A 399 -8.70 24.19 -19.07
C ALA A 399 -7.88 25.45 -18.77
N LYS A 400 -7.87 26.42 -19.70
CA LYS A 400 -7.23 27.74 -19.56
C LYS A 400 -5.76 27.61 -19.11
N ARG A 401 -5.39 28.23 -17.99
CA ARG A 401 -4.03 28.19 -17.40
C ARG A 401 -3.55 26.79 -16.99
N HIS A 402 -4.43 25.79 -17.04
CA HIS A 402 -4.16 24.39 -16.72
C HIS A 402 -4.17 23.48 -17.97
N ALA A 403 -4.20 24.05 -19.19
CA ALA A 403 -4.25 23.28 -20.44
C ALA A 403 -3.05 22.34 -20.67
N HIS A 404 -1.92 22.57 -20.00
CA HIS A 404 -0.77 21.66 -20.01
C HIS A 404 -1.03 20.34 -19.25
N ILE A 405 -2.09 20.27 -18.44
CA ILE A 405 -2.48 19.06 -17.72
C ILE A 405 -3.46 18.30 -18.60
N THR A 406 -3.01 17.18 -19.16
CA THR A 406 -3.81 16.43 -20.16
C THR A 406 -4.76 15.41 -19.54
N MET A 407 -4.58 15.05 -18.27
CA MET A 407 -5.46 14.12 -17.55
C MET A 407 -5.61 14.51 -16.07
N ILE A 408 -6.83 14.90 -15.68
CA ILE A 408 -7.27 15.14 -14.32
C ILE A 408 -8.35 14.10 -13.99
N PRO A 409 -8.25 13.35 -12.88
CA PRO A 409 -9.27 12.36 -12.53
C PRO A 409 -10.59 13.04 -12.16
N LYS A 410 -11.71 12.56 -12.68
CA LYS A 410 -13.05 13.05 -12.26
C LYS A 410 -13.36 12.59 -10.83
N TYR A 411 -14.14 13.39 -10.09
CA TYR A 411 -14.71 12.97 -8.81
C TYR A 411 -15.64 11.76 -8.99
N PHE A 412 -16.57 11.81 -9.94
CA PHE A 412 -17.25 10.65 -10.52
C PHE A 412 -17.65 10.91 -11.98
N VAL A 413 -17.99 9.84 -12.68
CA VAL A 413 -18.54 9.84 -14.04
C VAL A 413 -20.01 9.43 -13.97
N SER A 414 -20.87 10.15 -14.66
CA SER A 414 -22.29 9.88 -14.87
C SER A 414 -22.49 9.31 -16.27
N PHE A 415 -23.09 8.13 -16.37
CA PHE A 415 -23.43 7.51 -17.65
C PHE A 415 -24.87 7.84 -18.06
N GLY A 416 -25.24 9.10 -17.87
CA GLY A 416 -26.52 9.68 -18.22
C GLY A 416 -26.38 11.20 -18.38
N PRO A 417 -27.31 12.00 -17.84
CA PRO A 417 -27.22 13.46 -17.93
C PRO A 417 -25.91 14.00 -17.35
N ARG A 418 -25.21 14.81 -18.14
CA ARG A 418 -23.95 15.46 -17.75
C ARG A 418 -24.08 16.44 -16.60
N GLN A 419 -25.29 16.89 -16.28
CA GLN A 419 -25.55 17.82 -15.16
C GLN A 419 -25.10 17.28 -13.79
N PHE A 420 -24.94 15.96 -13.67
CA PHE A 420 -24.42 15.34 -12.45
C PHE A 420 -22.89 15.32 -12.40
N GLU A 421 -22.20 15.51 -13.52
CA GLU A 421 -20.73 15.62 -13.55
C GLU A 421 -20.29 17.08 -13.42
N GLU A 422 -19.31 17.32 -12.56
CA GLU A 422 -18.60 18.59 -12.48
C GLU A 422 -17.11 18.35 -12.70
N ASP A 423 -16.55 18.93 -13.76
CA ASP A 423 -15.10 18.95 -14.00
C ASP A 423 -14.47 20.04 -13.12
N ASN A 424 -14.08 19.68 -11.89
CA ASN A 424 -13.55 20.62 -10.91
C ASN A 424 -12.02 20.63 -10.87
N MET A 425 -11.42 21.40 -11.78
CA MET A 425 -9.95 21.47 -11.92
C MET A 425 -9.21 22.01 -10.68
N TRP A 426 -9.92 22.46 -9.64
CA TRP A 426 -9.33 22.98 -8.40
C TRP A 426 -9.20 21.90 -7.32
N THR A 427 -10.14 20.96 -7.27
CA THR A 427 -10.20 19.91 -6.24
C THR A 427 -9.83 18.54 -6.78
N ASP A 428 -10.13 18.26 -8.04
CA ASP A 428 -9.92 16.95 -8.64
C ASP A 428 -8.43 16.56 -8.80
N PRO A 429 -7.50 17.48 -9.14
CA PRO A 429 -6.06 17.19 -9.13
C PRO A 429 -5.52 16.63 -7.81
N GLN A 430 -6.27 16.76 -6.73
CA GLN A 430 -5.88 16.24 -5.44
C GLN A 430 -5.90 14.71 -5.39
N HIS A 431 -6.58 14.05 -6.34
CA HIS A 431 -6.72 12.61 -6.46
C HIS A 431 -5.81 11.97 -7.52
N THR A 432 -4.88 12.74 -8.08
CA THR A 432 -4.04 12.27 -9.18
C THR A 432 -3.12 11.11 -8.77
N CYS A 433 -2.52 11.15 -7.57
CA CYS A 433 -1.55 10.14 -7.16
C CYS A 433 -2.20 8.78 -6.82
N ASP A 434 -3.32 8.80 -6.10
CA ASP A 434 -4.15 7.63 -5.78
C ASP A 434 -4.75 7.00 -7.04
N VAL A 435 -5.27 7.81 -7.96
CA VAL A 435 -5.75 7.29 -9.25
C VAL A 435 -4.60 6.80 -10.13
N ALA A 436 -3.43 7.46 -10.13
CA ALA A 436 -2.23 6.94 -10.80
C ALA A 436 -1.83 5.56 -10.24
N GLY A 437 -1.87 5.39 -8.92
CA GLY A 437 -1.61 4.11 -8.26
C GLY A 437 -2.58 3.01 -8.67
N LEU A 438 -3.86 3.33 -8.86
CA LEU A 438 -4.85 2.40 -9.40
C LEU A 438 -4.50 1.97 -10.84
N VAL A 439 -4.22 2.93 -11.72
CA VAL A 439 -3.88 2.64 -13.13
C VAL A 439 -2.57 1.85 -13.21
N ALA A 440 -1.58 2.18 -12.37
CA ALA A 440 -0.31 1.46 -12.26
C ALA A 440 -0.52 -0.03 -11.96
N LYS A 441 -1.38 -0.35 -10.99
CA LYS A 441 -1.73 -1.73 -10.61
C LYS A 441 -2.40 -2.49 -11.77
N GLY A 442 -3.34 -1.85 -12.49
CA GLY A 442 -3.96 -2.45 -13.68
C GLY A 442 -2.97 -2.67 -14.83
N TYR A 443 -2.06 -1.70 -15.06
CA TYR A 443 -0.99 -1.83 -16.05
C TYR A 443 -0.01 -2.96 -15.71
N TYR A 444 0.39 -3.06 -14.43
CA TYR A 444 1.23 -4.15 -13.94
C TYR A 444 0.61 -5.52 -14.21
N MET A 445 -0.69 -5.67 -13.94
CA MET A 445 -1.41 -6.93 -14.18
C MET A 445 -1.45 -7.32 -15.66
N LEU A 446 -1.58 -6.35 -16.58
CA LEU A 446 -1.44 -6.62 -18.02
C LEU A 446 -0.02 -7.05 -18.38
N ALA A 447 0.99 -6.37 -17.83
CA ALA A 447 2.38 -6.66 -18.11
C ALA A 447 2.79 -8.07 -17.65
N LEU A 448 2.27 -8.55 -16.51
CA LEU A 448 2.47 -9.94 -16.05
C LEU A 448 1.94 -10.98 -17.05
N GLN A 449 0.94 -10.63 -17.87
CA GLN A 449 0.38 -11.48 -18.92
C GLN A 449 1.08 -11.30 -20.27
N GLY A 450 2.16 -10.50 -20.35
CA GLY A 450 2.77 -10.12 -21.62
C GLY A 450 1.87 -9.24 -22.51
N LYS A 451 0.80 -8.67 -21.94
CA LYS A 451 -0.15 -7.81 -22.66
C LYS A 451 0.20 -6.34 -22.48
N LYS A 452 -0.17 -5.52 -23.47
CA LYS A 452 -0.07 -4.06 -23.42
C LYS A 452 -1.43 -3.46 -23.77
N ASN A 453 -1.72 -2.31 -23.18
CA ASN A 453 -2.88 -1.48 -23.54
C ASN A 453 -2.41 -0.03 -23.57
N GLU A 454 -2.41 0.59 -24.75
CA GLU A 454 -1.85 1.93 -24.95
C GLU A 454 -2.61 3.00 -24.16
N ALA A 455 -3.94 2.91 -24.09
CA ALA A 455 -4.74 3.86 -23.33
C ALA A 455 -4.41 3.80 -21.83
N ILE A 456 -4.27 2.60 -21.26
CA ILE A 456 -3.86 2.43 -19.86
C ILE A 456 -2.42 2.91 -19.67
N ALA A 457 -1.50 2.60 -20.58
CA ALA A 457 -0.11 3.05 -20.52
C ALA A 457 0.00 4.59 -20.52
N GLN A 458 -0.73 5.24 -21.43
CA GLN A 458 -0.79 6.70 -21.52
C GLN A 458 -1.41 7.31 -20.27
N ALA A 459 -2.50 6.74 -19.76
CA ALA A 459 -3.11 7.20 -18.51
C ALA A 459 -2.16 7.07 -17.33
N PHE A 460 -1.45 5.94 -17.24
CA PHE A 460 -0.46 5.71 -16.19
C PHE A 460 0.68 6.74 -16.25
N GLY A 461 1.25 6.97 -17.43
CA GLY A 461 2.31 7.97 -17.62
C GLY A 461 1.85 9.38 -17.26
N LYS A 462 0.74 9.84 -17.83
CA LYS A 462 0.22 11.22 -17.65
C LYS A 462 -0.20 11.51 -16.20
N LEU A 463 -0.90 10.57 -15.55
CA LEU A 463 -1.30 10.75 -14.15
C LEU A 463 -0.09 10.71 -13.21
N THR A 464 0.87 9.81 -13.44
CA THR A 464 2.11 9.75 -12.62
C THR A 464 2.93 11.02 -12.79
N GLN A 465 3.11 11.48 -14.03
CA GLN A 465 3.80 12.73 -14.32
C GLN A 465 3.11 13.92 -13.64
N TYR A 466 1.78 13.98 -13.66
CA TYR A 466 1.06 15.07 -13.00
C TYR A 466 1.15 15.02 -11.46
N CYS A 467 1.13 13.81 -10.87
CA CYS A 467 1.40 13.60 -9.46
C CYS A 467 2.80 14.16 -9.08
N ALA A 468 3.84 13.83 -9.86
CA ALA A 468 5.20 14.32 -9.68
C ALA A 468 5.34 15.83 -9.92
N ASN A 469 4.70 16.38 -10.96
CA ASN A 469 4.79 17.81 -11.26
C ASN A 469 4.15 18.68 -10.19
N THR A 470 3.09 18.19 -9.55
CA THR A 470 2.49 18.86 -8.39
C THR A 470 3.48 18.99 -7.23
N ALA A 471 4.28 17.93 -6.98
CA ALA A 471 5.37 17.95 -6.03
C ALA A 471 6.44 19.00 -6.37
N ASN A 472 6.91 18.99 -7.61
CA ASN A 472 7.97 19.89 -8.10
C ASN A 472 7.52 21.36 -8.06
N LYS A 473 6.27 21.65 -8.41
CA LYS A 473 5.68 22.99 -8.29
C LYS A 473 5.67 23.49 -6.85
N LEU A 474 5.26 22.64 -5.90
CA LEU A 474 5.27 23.00 -4.48
C LEU A 474 6.69 23.17 -3.94
N LYS A 475 7.64 22.32 -4.37
CA LYS A 475 9.07 22.46 -4.04
C LYS A 475 9.61 23.81 -4.47
N ARG A 476 9.31 24.26 -5.70
CA ARG A 476 9.70 25.60 -6.20
C ARG A 476 9.04 26.72 -5.40
N LYS A 477 7.72 26.66 -5.19
CA LYS A 477 6.95 27.69 -4.48
C LYS A 477 7.31 27.81 -2.99
N HIS A 478 7.74 26.71 -2.39
CA HIS A 478 7.95 26.57 -0.95
C HIS A 478 9.34 26.03 -0.61
N ALA A 479 10.36 26.38 -1.39
CA ALA A 479 11.71 25.82 -1.29
C ALA A 479 12.30 25.92 0.13
N LYS A 480 12.03 27.03 0.82
CA LYS A 480 12.47 27.28 2.20
C LYS A 480 11.55 26.65 3.28
N ASN A 481 10.30 26.34 2.94
CA ASN A 481 9.34 25.86 3.92
C ASN A 481 9.50 24.36 4.13
N LYS A 482 9.87 23.99 5.36
CA LYS A 482 10.02 22.57 5.70
C LYS A 482 8.70 21.83 5.88
N VAL A 483 7.58 22.55 5.93
CA VAL A 483 6.23 22.08 6.22
C VAL A 483 5.27 22.60 5.14
N TRP A 484 4.48 21.72 4.54
CA TRP A 484 3.45 22.09 3.55
C TRP A 484 2.07 21.80 4.10
N ARG A 485 1.20 22.82 4.09
CA ARG A 485 -0.18 22.66 4.53
C ARG A 485 -0.95 21.84 3.50
N VAL A 486 -1.60 20.77 3.95
CA VAL A 486 -2.56 19.99 3.17
C VAL A 486 -3.99 20.37 3.57
N ARG A 487 -4.87 20.61 2.59
CA ARG A 487 -6.27 20.97 2.80
C ARG A 487 -7.18 20.13 1.90
N PRO A 488 -8.18 19.43 2.46
CA PRO A 488 -8.35 19.14 3.89
C PRO A 488 -7.24 18.20 4.43
N PRO A 489 -6.94 18.18 5.74
CA PRO A 489 -5.86 17.36 6.31
C PRO A 489 -5.93 15.87 5.99
N ARG A 490 -7.16 15.32 5.97
CA ARG A 490 -7.46 13.94 5.59
C ARG A 490 -6.88 13.51 4.23
N LYS A 491 -6.66 14.45 3.31
CA LYS A 491 -6.05 14.19 2.00
C LYS A 491 -4.69 13.52 2.11
N PHE A 492 -3.92 13.78 3.17
CA PHE A 492 -2.65 13.10 3.40
C PHE A 492 -2.82 11.58 3.45
N GLY A 493 -3.84 11.10 4.17
CA GLY A 493 -4.18 9.68 4.20
C GLY A 493 -4.54 9.16 2.80
N TRP A 494 -5.50 9.83 2.17
CA TRP A 494 -6.11 9.42 0.89
C TRP A 494 -5.10 9.30 -0.24
N MET A 495 -4.14 10.21 -0.28
CA MET A 495 -3.14 10.30 -1.34
C MET A 495 -2.07 9.22 -1.24
N TYR A 496 -1.72 8.79 -0.01
CA TYR A 496 -0.51 8.01 0.23
C TYR A 496 -0.76 6.60 0.77
N SER A 497 -1.86 6.36 1.48
CA SER A 497 -2.14 5.05 2.11
C SER A 497 -2.29 3.89 1.14
N THR A 498 -2.69 4.19 -0.10
CA THR A 498 -2.99 3.22 -1.18
C THR A 498 -1.97 3.24 -2.32
N THR A 499 -0.88 3.99 -2.18
CA THR A 499 0.04 4.28 -3.31
C THR A 499 1.49 3.91 -3.02
N SER A 500 1.76 3.10 -2.00
CA SER A 500 3.12 2.60 -1.74
C SER A 500 3.74 1.87 -2.92
N ASP A 501 2.91 1.27 -3.79
CA ASP A 501 3.41 0.56 -4.97
C ASP A 501 3.75 1.47 -6.15
N LEU A 502 3.20 2.68 -6.18
CA LEU A 502 3.32 3.59 -7.32
C LEU A 502 4.80 3.90 -7.66
N PRO A 503 5.68 4.24 -6.71
CA PRO A 503 7.10 4.50 -6.98
C PRO A 503 7.81 3.40 -7.76
N TRP A 504 7.69 2.15 -7.31
CA TRP A 504 8.45 1.05 -7.90
C TRP A 504 7.82 0.56 -9.21
N ILE A 505 6.48 0.61 -9.34
CA ILE A 505 5.81 0.32 -10.61
C ILE A 505 6.19 1.38 -11.65
N ALA A 506 6.17 2.67 -11.28
CA ALA A 506 6.59 3.75 -12.16
C ALA A 506 8.04 3.56 -12.61
N LYS A 507 8.96 3.27 -11.68
CA LYS A 507 10.36 3.00 -12.00
C LYS A 507 10.54 1.85 -13.00
N ARG A 508 9.70 0.82 -12.90
CA ARG A 508 9.80 -0.37 -13.75
C ARG A 508 9.28 -0.17 -15.17
N TYR A 509 8.30 0.71 -15.37
CA TYR A 509 7.53 0.77 -16.62
C TYR A 509 7.46 2.14 -17.28
N LEU A 510 7.78 3.21 -16.55
CA LEU A 510 7.88 4.55 -17.08
C LEU A 510 9.35 4.92 -17.17
N ASP A 511 9.72 5.66 -18.22
CA ASP A 511 11.03 6.29 -18.25
C ASP A 511 11.04 7.37 -17.16
N VAL A 512 11.82 7.14 -16.11
CA VAL A 512 11.83 8.01 -14.91
C VAL A 512 12.57 9.31 -15.19
N THR A 513 13.32 9.39 -16.29
CA THR A 513 14.01 10.62 -16.70
C THR A 513 13.01 11.75 -16.99
N ASP A 514 11.85 11.44 -17.57
CA ASP A 514 10.78 12.41 -17.88
C ASP A 514 9.92 12.87 -16.68
N ILE A 515 10.10 12.24 -15.52
CA ILE A 515 9.34 12.55 -14.29
C ILE A 515 10.11 13.56 -13.41
N ALA A 516 11.41 13.74 -13.66
CA ALA A 516 12.34 14.41 -12.75
C ALA A 516 12.87 15.79 -13.22
N GLU A 517 12.57 16.22 -14.45
CA GLU A 517 12.79 17.61 -14.91
C GLU A 517 11.50 18.45 -14.79
#